data_AF-A0A5S6Q6S6-F1
#
_entry.id   AF-A0A5S6Q6S6-F1
#
_cell.length_a   1.000
_cell.length_b   1.000
_cell.length_c   1.000
_cell.angle_alpha   90.00
_cell.angle_beta   90.00
_cell.angle_gamma   90.00
#
_symmetry.space_group_name_H-M   'P 1'
#
loop_
_entity.id
_entity.type
_entity.pdbx_description
1 polymer ?
#
loop_
_entity_poly.entity_id
_entity_poly.type
_entity_poly.pdbx_seq_one_letter_code
_entity_poly.pdbx_strand_id
1 'polypeptide(L)'
;MLMFYFAGLMYSTGCKDDGPLGRQRLNENGAETDDDADFTFRPVEFKAEDMQVHGKIVMVTSGDCHSAVLTEKGSVSVWGTYRGKDAPNGLMVGGPNGQIIRKAITPQLLIDHRTCSIAKISIGTYHLVMLHNGGSIWTIGNVIPD
;
A
#
# COMPACT_ATOMS: atom_id res chain seq x y z
N MET A 1 1.89 0.91 -13.05
CA MET A 1 2.54 -0.02 -12.11
C MET A 1 1.93 -1.41 -12.27
N LEU A 2 2.71 -2.47 -12.09
CA LEU A 2 2.23 -3.86 -12.12
C LEU A 2 2.59 -4.57 -10.82
N MET A 3 1.66 -5.39 -10.37
CA MET A 3 1.72 -6.09 -9.09
C MET A 3 1.15 -7.49 -9.24
N PHE A 4 1.83 -8.48 -8.69
CA PHE A 4 1.30 -9.84 -8.62
C PHE A 4 1.70 -10.51 -7.31
N TYR A 5 0.81 -11.38 -6.82
CA TYR A 5 1.04 -12.20 -5.64
C TYR A 5 1.03 -13.68 -6.07
N PHE A 6 2.12 -14.39 -5.80
CA PHE A 6 2.26 -15.80 -6.16
C PHE A 6 2.98 -16.56 -5.06
N ALA A 7 2.44 -17.72 -4.67
CA ALA A 7 3.05 -18.65 -3.72
C ALA A 7 3.53 -18.01 -2.39
N GLY A 8 2.79 -17.03 -1.87
CA GLY A 8 3.16 -16.35 -0.62
C GLY A 8 4.00 -15.09 -0.80
N LEU A 9 4.48 -14.82 -2.01
CA LEU A 9 5.38 -13.72 -2.32
C LEU A 9 4.68 -12.66 -3.17
N MET A 10 4.83 -11.41 -2.74
CA MET A 10 4.33 -10.24 -3.44
C MET A 10 5.44 -9.67 -4.30
N TYR A 11 5.14 -9.31 -5.55
CA TYR A 11 6.09 -8.70 -6.48
C TYR A 11 5.53 -7.41 -7.07
N SER A 12 6.40 -6.43 -7.31
CA SER A 12 6.07 -5.17 -7.94
C SER A 12 7.09 -4.76 -9.01
N THR A 13 6.62 -4.03 -10.02
CA THR A 13 7.43 -3.40 -11.07
C THR A 13 6.70 -2.15 -11.62
N GLY A 14 7.45 -1.25 -12.26
CA GLY A 14 7.00 0.05 -12.77
C GLY A 14 7.76 1.21 -12.14
N CYS A 15 7.19 2.40 -12.26
CA CYS A 15 7.78 3.63 -11.75
C CYS A 15 7.90 3.61 -10.21
N LYS A 16 9.11 3.93 -9.71
CA LYS A 16 9.43 4.02 -8.28
C LYS A 16 9.04 5.36 -7.65
N ASP A 17 8.78 6.39 -8.46
CA ASP A 17 8.43 7.73 -7.98
C ASP A 17 7.29 7.64 -6.98
N ASP A 18 7.48 8.29 -5.83
CA ASP A 18 6.52 8.33 -4.72
C ASP A 18 6.30 7.03 -3.92
N GLY A 19 7.14 6.01 -4.14
CA GLY A 19 7.13 4.76 -3.35
C GLY A 19 5.98 3.76 -3.61
N PRO A 20 5.26 3.78 -4.75
CA PRO A 20 4.10 2.91 -4.98
C PRO A 20 4.49 1.43 -5.15
N LEU A 21 5.78 1.13 -5.34
CA LEU A 21 6.29 -0.23 -5.46
C LEU A 21 6.41 -0.97 -4.13
N GLY A 22 6.36 -0.29 -2.98
CA GLY A 22 6.34 -0.96 -1.66
C GLY A 22 7.70 -1.48 -1.19
N ARG A 23 8.79 -1.10 -1.85
CA ARG A 23 10.14 -1.62 -1.61
C ARG A 23 11.15 -0.49 -1.42
N GLN A 24 11.83 -0.47 -0.28
CA GLN A 24 12.97 0.42 -0.02
C GLN A 24 14.25 -0.30 -0.43
N ARG A 25 15.03 0.29 -1.35
CA ARG A 25 16.30 -0.31 -1.76
C ARG A 25 17.45 0.43 -1.11
N LEU A 26 18.18 -0.26 -0.24
CA LEU A 26 19.39 0.23 0.38
C LEU A 26 20.59 -0.56 -0.18
N ASN A 27 21.72 0.11 -0.41
CA ASN A 27 22.98 -0.57 -0.68
C ASN A 27 23.51 -1.25 0.61
N GLU A 28 24.65 -1.93 0.48
CA GLU A 28 25.38 -2.54 1.60
C GLU A 28 25.67 -1.57 2.77
N ASN A 29 25.65 -0.26 2.52
CA ASN A 29 25.87 0.79 3.52
C ASN A 29 24.56 1.40 4.04
N GLY A 30 23.40 0.86 3.68
CA GLY A 30 22.10 1.38 4.12
C GLY A 30 21.64 2.64 3.38
N ALA A 31 22.29 3.04 2.28
CA ALA A 31 21.94 4.22 1.50
C ALA A 31 21.05 3.86 0.30
N GLU A 32 20.07 4.72 -0.03
CA GLU A 32 19.14 4.46 -1.13
C GLU A 32 19.87 4.31 -2.47
N THR A 33 19.51 3.28 -3.24
CA THR A 33 20.06 3.09 -4.60
C THR A 33 19.01 3.33 -5.66
N ASP A 34 19.46 3.97 -6.74
CA ASP A 34 18.68 4.16 -7.95
C ASP A 34 19.27 3.28 -9.05
N ASP A 35 18.93 1.99 -9.01
CA ASP A 35 19.17 1.11 -10.14
C ASP A 35 17.92 1.08 -11.01
N ASP A 36 18.08 1.09 -12.33
CA ASP A 36 17.02 1.05 -13.38
C ASP A 36 16.15 -0.23 -13.35
N ALA A 37 16.02 -0.87 -12.19
CA ALA A 37 15.21 -2.04 -11.90
C ALA A 37 13.70 -1.75 -11.92
N ASP A 38 13.29 -0.53 -12.29
CA ASP A 38 11.91 -0.10 -12.48
C ASP A 38 11.15 -0.98 -13.47
N PHE A 39 11.83 -1.70 -14.35
CA PHE A 39 11.20 -2.63 -15.32
C PHE A 39 11.37 -4.11 -14.99
N THR A 40 11.87 -4.45 -13.79
CA THR A 40 11.99 -5.84 -13.33
C THR A 40 11.06 -6.12 -12.16
N PHE A 41 10.45 -7.31 -12.13
CA PHE A 41 9.68 -7.75 -10.98
C PHE A 41 10.60 -8.03 -9.79
N ARG A 42 10.28 -7.43 -8.65
CA ARG A 42 11.03 -7.56 -7.40
C ARG A 42 10.10 -7.80 -6.24
N PRO A 43 10.54 -8.55 -5.22
CA PRO A 43 9.70 -8.84 -4.06
C PRO A 43 9.38 -7.57 -3.27
N VAL A 44 8.16 -7.51 -2.76
CA VAL A 44 7.71 -6.56 -1.74
C VAL A 44 7.76 -7.29 -0.41
N GLU A 45 8.52 -6.75 0.53
CA GLU A 45 8.74 -7.40 1.82
C GLU A 45 7.59 -7.11 2.78
N PHE A 46 7.07 -8.18 3.37
CA PHE A 46 6.18 -8.14 4.52
C PHE A 46 6.87 -8.87 5.67
N LYS A 47 6.81 -8.32 6.87
CA LYS A 47 7.40 -9.00 8.02
C LYS A 47 6.64 -10.30 8.29
N ALA A 48 7.38 -11.37 8.57
CA ALA A 48 6.77 -12.67 8.84
C ALA A 48 5.81 -12.62 10.05
N GLU A 49 6.14 -11.84 11.08
CA GLU A 49 5.29 -11.58 12.24
C GLU A 49 3.95 -10.94 11.84
N ASP A 50 3.97 -9.92 10.99
CA ASP A 50 2.76 -9.26 10.50
C ASP A 50 1.90 -10.25 9.70
N MET A 51 2.51 -11.07 8.86
CA MET A 51 1.80 -12.08 8.08
C MET A 51 1.19 -13.20 8.94
N GLN A 52 1.82 -13.56 10.06
CA GLN A 52 1.24 -14.51 11.03
C GLN A 52 0.00 -13.91 11.72
N VAL A 53 0.07 -12.63 12.09
CA VAL A 53 -1.03 -11.91 12.75
C VAL A 53 -2.17 -11.67 11.75
N HIS A 54 -1.89 -11.09 10.59
CA HIS A 54 -2.90 -10.59 9.65
C HIS A 54 -3.32 -11.61 8.58
N GLY A 55 -2.61 -12.71 8.42
CA GLY A 55 -2.91 -13.75 7.44
C GLY A 55 -2.36 -13.47 6.04
N LYS A 56 -2.54 -14.42 5.13
CA LYS A 56 -2.00 -14.34 3.76
C LYS A 56 -2.69 -13.27 2.94
N ILE A 57 -1.97 -12.67 2.00
CA ILE A 57 -2.55 -11.74 1.02
C ILE A 57 -3.44 -12.54 0.07
N VAL A 58 -4.65 -12.03 -0.18
CA VAL A 58 -5.62 -12.65 -1.10
C VAL A 58 -6.03 -11.72 -2.23
N MET A 59 -5.75 -10.43 -2.11
CA MET A 59 -6.04 -9.44 -3.13
C MET A 59 -5.03 -8.32 -3.09
N VAL A 60 -4.68 -7.83 -4.28
CA VAL A 60 -3.74 -6.75 -4.52
C VAL A 60 -4.38 -5.76 -5.46
N THR A 61 -4.14 -4.48 -5.24
CA THR A 61 -4.64 -3.41 -6.11
C THR A 61 -3.62 -2.29 -6.20
N SER A 62 -3.49 -1.70 -7.39
CA SER A 62 -2.49 -0.68 -7.73
C SER A 62 -3.16 0.49 -8.44
N GLY A 63 -3.08 1.68 -7.86
CA GLY A 63 -3.51 2.93 -8.47
C GLY A 63 -2.35 3.61 -9.21
N ASP A 64 -2.45 4.93 -9.39
CA ASP A 64 -1.43 5.72 -10.08
C ASP A 64 -0.13 5.80 -9.27
N CYS A 65 -0.25 6.25 -8.02
CA CYS A 65 0.87 6.49 -7.08
C CYS A 65 0.70 5.80 -5.72
N HIS A 66 -0.25 4.89 -5.58
CA HIS A 66 -0.49 4.13 -4.35
C HIS A 66 -0.92 2.70 -4.65
N SER A 67 -0.74 1.83 -3.68
CA SER A 67 -1.07 0.41 -3.77
C SER A 67 -1.65 -0.06 -2.45
N ALA A 68 -2.46 -1.10 -2.51
CA ALA A 68 -3.01 -1.74 -1.32
C ALA A 68 -3.13 -3.26 -1.49
N VAL A 69 -3.12 -3.94 -0.35
CA VAL A 69 -3.39 -5.38 -0.26
C VAL A 69 -4.45 -5.65 0.78
N LEU A 70 -5.19 -6.73 0.55
CA LEU A 70 -6.15 -7.29 1.48
C LEU A 70 -5.71 -8.71 1.86
N THR A 71 -5.72 -9.00 3.15
CA THR A 71 -5.42 -10.33 3.68
C THR A 71 -6.67 -11.18 3.85
N GLU A 72 -6.51 -12.49 3.96
CA GLU A 72 -7.61 -13.45 4.16
C GLU A 72 -8.41 -13.22 5.45
N LYS A 73 -7.82 -12.54 6.45
CA LYS A 73 -8.52 -12.18 7.70
C LYS A 73 -9.29 -10.85 7.58
N GLY A 74 -9.08 -10.09 6.50
CA GLY A 74 -9.75 -8.81 6.26
C GLY A 74 -8.93 -7.58 6.65
N SER A 75 -7.62 -7.72 6.89
CA SER A 75 -6.73 -6.58 7.12
C SER A 75 -6.33 -5.93 5.80
N VAL A 76 -6.15 -4.60 5.82
CA VAL A 76 -5.73 -3.82 4.66
C VAL A 76 -4.44 -3.08 4.96
N SER A 77 -3.44 -3.26 4.10
CA SER A 77 -2.19 -2.48 4.14
C SER A 77 -2.04 -1.67 2.86
N VAL A 78 -1.50 -0.45 2.97
CA VAL A 78 -1.33 0.46 1.83
C VAL A 78 0.05 1.12 1.84
N TRP A 79 0.51 1.53 0.67
CA TRP A 79 1.76 2.27 0.49
C TRP A 79 1.70 3.16 -0.76
N GLY A 80 2.73 3.98 -0.96
CA GLY A 80 2.80 5.04 -1.95
C GLY A 80 2.34 6.38 -1.39
N THR A 81 1.61 7.16 -2.18
CA THR A 81 1.11 8.48 -1.81
C THR A 81 -0.16 8.84 -2.58
N TYR A 82 -0.85 9.89 -2.13
CA TYR A 82 -1.80 10.62 -2.97
C TYR A 82 -1.20 11.97 -3.37
N ARG A 83 -0.97 12.17 -4.67
CA ARG A 83 -0.43 13.43 -5.20
C ARG A 83 -1.44 14.56 -5.02
N GLY A 84 -0.98 15.67 -4.45
CA GLY A 84 -1.67 16.97 -4.47
C GLY A 84 -0.96 17.93 -5.43
N LYS A 85 -1.57 19.10 -5.67
CA LYS A 85 -1.07 20.11 -6.62
C LYS A 85 0.35 20.59 -6.28
N ASP A 86 0.62 20.81 -4.99
CA ASP A 86 1.89 21.37 -4.51
C ASP A 86 2.67 20.39 -3.61
N ALA A 87 1.97 19.47 -2.92
CA ALA A 87 2.56 18.47 -2.05
C ALA A 87 1.61 17.27 -1.89
N PRO A 88 2.10 16.09 -1.46
CA PRO A 88 1.24 14.98 -1.09
C PRO A 88 0.19 15.32 -0.02
N ASN A 89 -1.07 14.97 -0.29
CA ASN A 89 -2.20 15.34 0.58
C ASN A 89 -2.31 14.48 1.85
N GLY A 90 -1.74 13.28 1.86
CA GLY A 90 -1.80 12.35 3.00
C GLY A 90 -2.33 10.98 2.60
N LEU A 91 -1.55 9.92 2.82
CA LEU A 91 -1.91 8.53 2.54
C LEU A 91 -2.84 7.94 3.61
N MET A 92 -2.49 8.15 4.88
CA MET A 92 -3.24 7.66 6.03
C MET A 92 -2.92 8.47 7.30
N VAL A 93 -3.75 8.32 8.32
CA VAL A 93 -3.45 8.74 9.68
C VAL A 93 -2.97 7.51 10.44
N GLY A 94 -1.75 7.55 10.96
CA GLY A 94 -1.15 6.38 11.61
C GLY A 94 0.31 6.55 12.04
N GLY A 95 0.92 7.72 11.77
CA GLY A 95 2.25 8.04 12.25
C GLY A 95 2.28 8.23 13.77
N PRO A 96 3.47 8.37 14.37
CA PRO A 96 3.62 8.65 15.81
C PRO A 96 2.72 9.81 16.24
N ASN A 97 1.95 9.63 17.31
CA ASN A 97 0.98 10.61 17.82
C ASN A 97 -0.17 10.96 16.84
N GLY A 98 -0.56 10.04 15.95
CA GLY A 98 -1.67 10.26 15.02
C GLY A 98 -1.32 11.21 13.87
N GLN A 99 -0.04 11.32 13.53
CA GLN A 99 0.40 12.15 12.42
C GLN A 99 -0.04 11.56 11.07
N ILE A 100 -0.28 12.47 10.11
CA ILE A 100 -0.56 12.13 8.72
C ILE A 100 0.72 11.59 8.08
N ILE A 101 0.67 10.34 7.65
CA ILE A 101 1.69 9.72 6.79
C ILE A 101 1.39 10.18 5.37
N ARG A 102 2.24 11.04 4.82
CA ARG A 102 2.07 11.59 3.47
C ARG A 102 2.53 10.65 2.37
N LYS A 103 3.60 9.91 2.63
CA LYS A 103 4.22 8.95 1.72
C LYS A 103 4.70 7.76 2.55
N ALA A 104 4.46 6.56 2.05
CA ALA A 104 5.00 5.33 2.63
C ALA A 104 5.68 4.52 1.53
N ILE A 105 6.97 4.26 1.67
CA ILE A 105 7.74 3.48 0.67
C ILE A 105 7.51 1.98 0.87
N THR A 106 7.09 1.55 2.06
CA THR A 106 6.80 0.15 2.41
C THR A 106 5.35 0.01 2.89
N PRO A 107 4.74 -1.20 2.80
CA PRO A 107 3.39 -1.44 3.26
C PRO A 107 3.15 -0.99 4.71
N GLN A 108 2.11 -0.18 4.92
CA GLN A 108 1.66 0.26 6.24
C GLN A 108 0.26 -0.29 6.52
N LEU A 109 0.03 -0.81 7.73
CA LEU A 109 -1.29 -1.30 8.13
C LEU A 109 -2.27 -0.13 8.22
N LEU A 110 -3.32 -0.16 7.39
CA LEU A 110 -4.41 0.81 7.42
C LEU A 110 -5.60 0.30 8.23
N ILE A 111 -6.00 -0.96 7.99
CA ILE A 111 -7.13 -1.60 8.68
C ILE A 111 -6.66 -2.87 9.36
N ASP A 112 -6.88 -2.93 10.68
CA ASP A 112 -6.67 -4.11 11.49
C ASP A 112 -7.96 -4.94 11.54
N HIS A 113 -7.88 -6.21 11.12
CA HIS A 113 -9.04 -7.12 11.08
C HIS A 113 -9.71 -7.32 12.45
N ARG A 114 -8.99 -7.06 13.55
CA ARG A 114 -9.50 -7.16 14.92
C ARG A 114 -10.48 -6.04 15.26
N THR A 115 -10.42 -4.91 14.55
CA THR A 115 -11.30 -3.75 14.76
C THR A 115 -12.29 -3.57 13.61
N CYS A 116 -11.89 -3.91 12.39
CA CYS A 116 -12.74 -3.84 11.20
C CYS A 116 -12.28 -4.86 10.16
N SER A 117 -13.20 -5.64 9.59
CA SER A 117 -12.87 -6.69 8.63
C SER A 117 -13.38 -6.35 7.24
N ILE A 118 -12.45 -6.17 6.30
CA ILE A 118 -12.73 -5.83 4.91
C ILE A 118 -12.92 -7.09 4.05
N ALA A 119 -13.94 -7.08 3.22
CA ALA A 119 -14.31 -8.16 2.31
C ALA A 119 -13.60 -8.03 0.95
N LYS A 120 -13.51 -6.79 0.44
CA LYS A 120 -12.93 -6.47 -0.87
C LYS A 120 -12.35 -5.06 -0.89
N ILE A 121 -11.36 -4.87 -1.75
CA ILE A 121 -10.76 -3.56 -2.04
C ILE A 121 -10.76 -3.29 -3.53
N SER A 122 -10.85 -2.02 -3.91
CA SER A 122 -10.66 -1.54 -5.28
C SER A 122 -10.03 -0.16 -5.25
N ILE A 123 -9.14 0.12 -6.19
CA ILE A 123 -8.42 1.38 -6.25
C ILE A 123 -8.73 2.09 -7.58
N GLY A 124 -8.84 3.41 -7.51
CA GLY A 124 -8.86 4.30 -8.66
C GLY A 124 -7.55 5.08 -8.78
N THR A 125 -7.55 6.12 -9.60
CA THR A 125 -6.36 6.97 -9.80
C THR A 125 -5.89 7.61 -8.47
N TYR A 126 -6.83 8.09 -7.66
CA TYR A 126 -6.55 8.85 -6.45
C TYR A 126 -7.37 8.42 -5.22
N HIS A 127 -7.98 7.23 -5.24
CA HIS A 127 -8.80 6.76 -4.11
C HIS A 127 -8.77 5.24 -3.96
N LEU A 128 -8.92 4.78 -2.72
CA LEU A 128 -9.13 3.40 -2.33
C LEU A 128 -10.55 3.24 -1.79
N VAL A 129 -11.29 2.30 -2.34
CA VAL A 129 -12.61 1.86 -1.89
C VAL A 129 -12.49 0.51 -1.19
N MET A 130 -13.14 0.38 -0.04
CA MET A 130 -13.14 -0.83 0.79
C MET A 130 -14.58 -1.23 1.10
N LEU A 131 -14.93 -2.49 0.83
CA LEU A 131 -16.20 -3.07 1.23
C LEU A 131 -16.01 -3.78 2.57
N HIS A 132 -16.66 -3.30 3.63
CA HIS A 132 -16.68 -3.95 4.93
C HIS A 132 -17.58 -5.20 4.90
N ASN A 133 -17.25 -6.23 5.70
CA ASN A 133 -18.05 -7.46 5.81
C ASN A 133 -19.50 -7.23 6.28
N GLY A 134 -19.77 -6.12 6.98
CA GLY A 134 -21.12 -5.68 7.34
C GLY A 134 -21.90 -4.96 6.22
N GLY A 135 -21.34 -4.88 5.00
CA GLY A 135 -22.01 -4.32 3.82
C GLY A 135 -21.83 -2.81 3.61
N SER A 136 -21.13 -2.11 4.52
CA SER A 136 -20.79 -0.69 4.35
C SER A 136 -19.60 -0.49 3.41
N ILE A 137 -19.57 0.65 2.70
CA ILE A 137 -18.47 1.03 1.80
C ILE A 137 -17.73 2.21 2.40
N TRP A 138 -16.40 2.07 2.52
CA TRP A 138 -15.50 3.11 3.03
C TRP A 138 -14.55 3.56 1.93
N THR A 139 -14.22 4.84 1.91
CA THR A 139 -13.32 5.42 0.91
C THR A 139 -12.26 6.29 1.58
N ILE A 140 -11.02 6.17 1.11
CA ILE A 140 -9.95 7.12 1.42
C ILE A 140 -9.33 7.57 0.10
N GLY A 141 -8.77 8.78 0.04
CA GLY A 141 -8.17 9.27 -1.18
C GLY A 141 -8.02 10.77 -1.20
N ASN A 142 -7.56 11.26 -2.35
CA ASN A 142 -7.54 12.67 -2.63
C ASN A 142 -8.87 13.13 -3.24
N VAL A 143 -9.35 14.27 -2.75
CA VAL A 143 -10.38 15.07 -3.43
C VAL A 143 -9.61 16.17 -4.14
N ILE A 144 -9.51 16.10 -5.47
CA ILE A 144 -8.98 17.21 -6.26
C ILE A 144 -10.10 18.25 -6.33
N PRO A 145 -9.94 19.44 -5.72
CA PRO A 145 -10.90 20.52 -5.96
C PRO A 145 -10.74 20.99 -7.41
N ASP A 146 -11.86 21.19 -8.09
CA ASP A 146 -11.91 21.82 -9.42
C ASP A 146 -11.25 23.21 -9.41
#